data_AF-A0A075C2G3-F1
#
_entry.id   AF-A0A075C2G3-F1
#
_cell.length_a   1.000
_cell.length_b   1.000
_cell.length_c   1.000
_cell.angle_alpha   90.00
_cell.angle_beta   90.00
_cell.angle_gamma   90.00
#
_symmetry.space_group_name_H-M   'P 1'
#
loop_
_entity.id
_entity.type
_entity.pdbx_description
1 polymer ?
#
loop_
_entity_poly.entity_id
_entity_poly.type
_entity_poly.pdbx_seq_one_letter_code
_entity_poly.pdbx_strand_id
1 'polypeptide(L)'
;GRTVIIEQSWGSPKVTKDGVTVAKSIDLKDKYKNIGARLVQDVANNTNEEAGDGTTTATVLARAVAKEGFDTISKGANPVEIRRGVMLAVEEVINELKRLSKPVTTPEEIAQV
;
A
#
# COMPACT_ATOMS: atom_id res chain seq x y z
N GLY A 1 8.60 -10.80 -8.74
CA GLY A 1 9.20 -10.16 -7.56
C GLY A 1 10.53 -10.80 -7.20
N ARG A 2 11.45 -10.02 -6.62
CA ARG A 2 12.69 -10.55 -6.01
C ARG A 2 12.38 -11.20 -4.67
N THR A 3 13.26 -12.08 -4.23
CA THR A 3 13.14 -12.75 -2.93
C THR A 3 13.72 -11.89 -1.82
N VAL A 4 13.08 -11.89 -0.66
CA VAL A 4 13.53 -11.23 0.57
C VAL A 4 13.88 -12.30 1.60
N ILE A 5 15.02 -12.12 2.26
CA ILE A 5 15.50 -12.99 3.33
C ILE A 5 15.32 -12.23 4.65
N ILE A 6 14.63 -12.86 5.60
CA ILE A 6 14.28 -12.27 6.89
C ILE A 6 14.93 -13.11 7.99
N GLU A 7 15.68 -12.44 8.86
CA GLU A 7 16.24 -13.05 10.06
C GLU A 7 15.13 -13.52 11.01
N GLN A 8 15.30 -14.70 11.60
CA GLN A 8 14.39 -15.21 12.63
C GLN A 8 15.16 -15.36 13.94
N SER A 9 14.49 -15.11 15.07
CA SER A 9 15.10 -15.22 16.40
C SER A 9 15.59 -16.64 16.74
N TRP A 10 15.12 -17.66 16.01
CA TRP A 10 15.56 -19.04 16.11
C TRP A 10 15.38 -19.76 14.78
N GLY A 11 16.29 -20.68 14.45
CA GLY A 11 16.23 -21.50 13.24
C GLY A 11 16.87 -20.85 12.00
N SER A 12 16.50 -21.36 10.83
CA SER A 12 16.99 -20.86 9.53
C SER A 12 16.28 -19.58 9.10
N PRO A 13 16.90 -18.69 8.32
CA PRO A 13 16.27 -17.46 7.86
C PRO A 13 15.03 -17.75 7.00
N LYS A 14 14.00 -16.91 7.14
CA LYS A 14 12.77 -17.03 6.35
C LYS A 14 12.99 -16.40 4.98
N VAL A 15 12.76 -17.18 3.93
CA VAL A 15 12.86 -16.74 2.54
C VAL A 15 11.46 -16.53 1.99
N THR A 16 11.11 -15.32 1.56
CA THR A 16 9.75 -14.99 1.11
C THR A 16 9.71 -14.06 -0.10
N LYS A 17 8.61 -14.11 -0.85
CA LYS A 17 8.23 -13.12 -1.86
C LYS A 17 6.94 -12.37 -1.50
N ASP A 18 6.34 -12.70 -0.36
CA ASP A 18 5.10 -12.10 0.12
C ASP A 18 5.35 -10.72 0.76
N GLY A 19 4.73 -9.70 0.17
CA GLY A 19 4.84 -8.31 0.62
C GLY A 19 4.28 -8.07 2.03
N VAL A 20 3.26 -8.82 2.45
CA VAL A 20 2.66 -8.68 3.79
C VAL A 20 3.63 -9.15 4.86
N THR A 21 4.21 -10.34 4.67
CA THR A 21 5.26 -10.87 5.54
C THR A 21 6.45 -9.91 5.62
N VAL A 22 6.88 -9.36 4.47
CA VAL A 22 7.99 -8.39 4.45
C VAL A 22 7.62 -7.13 5.22
N ALA A 23 6.46 -6.52 4.96
CA ALA A 23 6.02 -5.32 5.63
C ALA A 23 5.99 -5.49 7.16
N LYS A 24 5.43 -6.60 7.67
CA LYS A 24 5.35 -6.91 9.10
C LYS A 24 6.71 -7.10 9.78
N SER A 25 7.73 -7.51 9.03
CA SER A 25 9.09 -7.73 9.55
C SER A 25 9.92 -6.45 9.69
N ILE A 26 9.46 -5.33 9.12
CA ILE A 26 10.20 -4.06 9.18
C ILE A 26 10.01 -3.44 10.58
N ASP A 27 11.13 -3.22 11.26
CA ASP A 27 11.19 -2.45 12.50
C ASP A 27 12.45 -1.59 12.48
N LEU A 28 12.28 -0.27 12.63
CA LEU A 28 13.37 0.69 12.51
C LEU A 28 13.82 1.14 13.91
N LYS A 29 15.14 1.16 14.14
CA LYS A 29 15.73 1.59 15.42
C LYS A 29 15.40 3.03 15.79
N ASP A 30 15.34 3.92 14.79
CA ASP A 30 14.97 5.31 14.99
C ASP A 30 13.46 5.44 15.17
N LYS A 31 13.03 6.01 16.30
CA LYS A 31 11.61 6.09 16.67
C LYS A 31 10.78 6.86 15.66
N TYR A 32 11.27 7.98 15.13
CA TYR A 32 10.52 8.82 14.21
C TYR A 32 10.35 8.15 12.85
N LYS A 33 11.42 7.52 12.34
CA LYS A 33 11.35 6.71 11.12
C LYS A 33 10.44 5.51 11.31
N ASN A 34 10.48 4.87 12.49
CA ASN A 34 9.63 3.72 12.77
C ASN A 34 8.15 4.10 12.77
N ILE A 35 7.76 5.24 13.35
CA ILE A 35 6.38 5.73 13.30
C ILE A 35 5.91 5.86 11.84
N GLY A 36 6.72 6.46 10.96
CA GLY A 36 6.39 6.54 9.53
C GLY A 36 6.26 5.17 8.85
N ALA A 37 7.16 4.22 9.19
CA ALA A 37 7.08 2.86 8.68
C ALA A 37 5.82 2.12 9.17
N ARG A 38 5.44 2.29 10.45
CA ARG A 38 4.21 1.73 11.03
C ARG A 38 2.97 2.25 10.33
N LEU A 39 2.89 3.56 10.05
CA LEU A 39 1.76 4.13 9.31
C LEU A 39 1.58 3.49 7.92
N VAL A 40 2.68 3.20 7.22
CA VAL A 40 2.62 2.52 5.92
C VAL A 40 2.28 1.04 6.07
N GLN A 41 2.75 0.37 7.12
CA GLN A 41 2.35 -1.01 7.44
C GLN A 41 0.85 -1.11 7.70
N ASP A 42 0.26 -0.14 8.40
CA ASP A 42 -1.17 -0.10 8.69
C ASP A 42 -1.99 0.02 7.40
N VAL A 43 -1.56 0.85 6.45
CA VAL A 43 -2.18 0.94 5.11
C VAL A 43 -2.15 -0.42 4.40
N ALA A 44 -1.01 -1.11 4.46
CA ALA A 44 -0.87 -2.43 3.84
C ALA A 44 -1.74 -3.50 4.52
N ASN A 45 -1.82 -3.49 5.86
CA ASN A 45 -2.65 -4.42 6.63
C ASN A 45 -4.13 -4.20 6.35
N ASN A 46 -4.62 -2.96 6.40
CA ASN A 46 -6.02 -2.64 6.12
C ASN A 46 -6.43 -3.10 4.72
N THR A 47 -5.57 -2.87 3.73
CA THR A 47 -5.80 -3.35 2.35
C THR A 47 -5.93 -4.88 2.29
N ASN A 48 -5.09 -5.60 3.05
CA ASN A 48 -5.17 -7.05 3.13
C ASN A 48 -6.45 -7.54 3.80
N GLU A 49 -6.91 -6.85 4.84
CA GLU A 49 -8.11 -7.23 5.58
C GLU A 49 -9.38 -7.04 4.75
N GLU A 50 -9.44 -5.97 3.94
CA GLU A 50 -10.61 -5.68 3.10
C GLU A 50 -10.61 -6.47 1.78
N ALA A 51 -9.46 -6.55 1.10
CA ALA A 51 -9.38 -7.07 -0.26
C ALA A 51 -8.66 -8.43 -0.38
N GLY A 52 -7.90 -8.85 0.63
CA GLY A 52 -7.11 -10.10 0.62
C GLY A 52 -5.85 -10.08 -0.25
N ASP A 53 -5.63 -9.02 -1.04
CA ASP A 53 -4.45 -8.77 -1.87
C ASP A 53 -4.23 -7.25 -2.06
N GLY A 54 -3.20 -6.84 -2.79
CA GLY A 54 -2.94 -5.44 -3.14
C GLY A 54 -2.07 -4.69 -2.13
N THR A 55 -1.59 -5.36 -1.09
CA THR A 55 -0.75 -4.76 -0.03
C THR A 55 0.51 -4.09 -0.54
N THR A 56 1.17 -4.71 -1.53
CA THR A 56 2.37 -4.15 -2.17
C THR A 56 2.01 -2.91 -2.98
N THR A 57 0.90 -2.94 -3.71
CA THR A 57 0.41 -1.81 -4.50
C THR A 57 0.07 -0.63 -3.60
N ALA A 58 -0.69 -0.86 -2.53
CA ALA A 58 -1.05 0.17 -1.56
C ALA A 58 0.19 0.82 -0.93
N THR A 59 1.18 0.00 -0.54
CA THR A 59 2.46 0.48 0.03
C THR A 59 3.22 1.39 -0.93
N VAL A 60 3.32 0.98 -2.21
CA VAL A 60 4.04 1.74 -3.24
C VAL A 60 3.33 3.05 -3.55
N LEU A 61 2.00 3.04 -3.68
CA LEU A 61 1.19 4.23 -3.91
C LEU A 61 1.26 5.21 -2.73
N ALA A 62 1.12 4.72 -1.50
CA ALA A 62 1.24 5.54 -0.30
C ALA A 62 2.58 6.27 -0.25
N ARG A 63 3.69 5.57 -0.55
CA ARG A 63 5.02 6.19 -0.64
C ARG A 63 5.07 7.26 -1.75
N ALA A 64 4.55 6.96 -2.93
CA ALA A 64 4.60 7.88 -4.07
C ALA A 64 3.82 9.18 -3.78
N VAL A 65 2.59 9.06 -3.31
CA VAL A 65 1.72 10.20 -2.95
C VAL A 65 2.35 11.02 -1.83
N ALA A 66 2.84 10.37 -0.78
CA ALA A 66 3.48 11.07 0.34
C ALA A 66 4.73 11.84 -0.10
N LYS A 67 5.60 11.20 -0.90
CA LYS A 67 6.84 11.82 -1.39
C LYS A 67 6.54 13.08 -2.21
N GLU A 68 5.67 12.99 -3.20
CA GLU A 68 5.32 14.13 -4.07
C GLU A 68 4.56 15.21 -3.29
N GLY A 69 3.69 14.80 -2.36
CA GLY A 69 2.98 15.72 -1.47
C GLY A 69 3.94 16.54 -0.60
N PHE A 70 4.91 15.88 0.05
CA PHE A 70 5.92 16.56 0.87
C PHE A 70 6.82 17.48 0.04
N ASP A 71 7.23 17.06 -1.16
CA ASP A 71 8.03 17.91 -2.06
C ASP A 71 7.27 19.17 -2.46
N THR A 72 5.99 19.04 -2.82
CA THR A 72 5.13 20.17 -3.21
C THR A 72 4.88 21.12 -2.05
N ILE A 73 4.63 20.60 -0.84
CA ILE A 73 4.44 21.40 0.37
C ILE A 73 5.73 22.15 0.74
N SER A 74 6.89 21.51 0.60
CA SER A 74 8.19 22.14 0.88
C SER A 74 8.47 23.37 0.00
N LYS A 75 7.85 23.42 -1.19
CA LYS A 75 7.91 24.55 -2.13
C LYS A 75 6.88 25.65 -1.83
N GLY A 76 6.16 25.56 -0.72
CA GLY A 76 5.21 26.59 -0.26
C GLY A 76 3.75 26.34 -0.61
N ALA A 77 3.40 25.17 -1.16
CA ALA A 77 1.99 24.83 -1.41
C ALA A 77 1.23 24.60 -0.09
N ASN A 78 -0.05 24.96 -0.07
CA ASN A 78 -0.91 24.75 1.10
C ASN A 78 -1.23 23.25 1.27
N PRO A 79 -0.86 22.61 2.39
CA PRO A 79 -1.12 21.18 2.63
C PRO A 79 -2.61 20.80 2.57
N VAL A 80 -3.50 21.70 2.98
CA VAL A 80 -4.94 21.47 3.00
C VAL A 80 -5.50 21.37 1.58
N GLU A 81 -5.07 22.27 0.69
CA GLU A 81 -5.48 22.26 -0.71
C GLU A 81 -4.89 21.08 -1.47
N ILE A 82 -3.62 20.72 -1.21
CA ILE A 82 -3.02 19.51 -1.79
C ILE A 82 -3.81 18.26 -1.38
N ARG A 83 -4.10 18.11 -0.09
CA ARG A 83 -4.91 16.97 0.38
C ARG A 83 -6.29 16.97 -0.30
N ARG A 84 -6.96 18.12 -0.38
CA ARG A 84 -8.27 18.23 -1.05
C ARG A 84 -8.20 17.80 -2.51
N GLY A 85 -7.22 18.29 -3.26
CA GLY A 85 -7.01 17.94 -4.66
C GLY A 85 -6.74 16.44 -4.86
N VAL A 86 -5.93 15.84 -3.99
CA VAL A 86 -5.67 14.39 -4.00
C VAL A 86 -6.94 13.60 -3.74
N MET A 87 -7.77 14.00 -2.76
CA MET A 87 -9.03 13.29 -2.47
C MET A 87 -10.00 13.32 -3.66
N LEU A 88 -10.12 14.47 -4.34
CA LEU A 88 -10.95 14.60 -5.54
C LEU A 88 -10.44 13.73 -6.69
N ALA A 89 -9.13 13.70 -6.90
CA ALA A 89 -8.52 12.84 -7.92
C ALA A 89 -8.73 11.36 -7.63
N VAL A 90 -8.62 10.94 -6.36
CA VAL A 90 -8.87 9.56 -5.94
C VAL A 90 -10.32 9.15 -6.20
N GLU A 91 -11.28 10.02 -5.88
CA GLU A 91 -12.70 9.76 -6.13
C GLU A 91 -12.98 9.54 -7.62
N GLU A 92 -12.43 10.39 -8.49
CA GLU A 92 -12.60 10.26 -9.94
C GLU A 92 -11.96 8.97 -10.47
N VAL A 93 -10.76 8.62 -9.99
CA VAL A 93 -10.08 7.36 -10.36
C VAL A 93 -10.92 6.15 -9.93
N ILE A 94 -11.51 6.17 -8.74
CA ILE A 94 -12.39 5.08 -8.27
C ILE A 94 -13.63 4.95 -9.17
N ASN A 95 -14.24 6.06 -9.57
CA ASN A 95 -15.39 6.04 -10.47
C ASN A 95 -15.04 5.44 -11.84
N GLU A 96 -13.89 5.82 -12.39
CA GLU A 96 -13.41 5.26 -13.65
C GLU A 96 -13.08 3.77 -13.53
N LEU A 97 -12.43 3.33 -12.43
CA LEU A 97 -12.16 1.92 -12.20
C LEU A 97 -13.44 1.07 -12.10
N LYS A 98 -14.49 1.60 -11.46
CA LYS A 98 -15.81 0.94 -11.45
C LYS A 98 -16.40 0.83 -12.85
N ARG A 99 -16.26 1.86 -13.68
CA ARG A 99 -16.73 1.84 -15.07
C ARG A 99 -15.99 0.81 -15.93
N LEU A 100 -14.70 0.60 -15.67
CA LEU A 100 -13.87 -0.39 -16.36
C LEU A 100 -14.08 -1.82 -15.82
N SER A 101 -14.58 -1.96 -14.59
CA SER A 101 -14.81 -3.26 -13.98
C SER A 101 -15.86 -4.08 -14.74
N LYS A 102 -15.63 -5.40 -14.81
CA LYS A 102 -16.57 -6.34 -15.41
C LYS A 102 -17.19 -7.18 -14.30
N PRO A 103 -18.52 -7.16 -14.13
CA PRO A 103 -19.17 -8.01 -13.14
C PRO A 103 -19.06 -9.47 -13.56
N VAL A 104 -18.70 -10.33 -12.62
CA VAL A 104 -18.70 -11.79 -12.77
C VAL A 104 -20.00 -12.29 -12.18
N THR A 105 -20.85 -12.91 -13.01
CA THR A 105 -22.24 -13.25 -12.61
C THR A 105 -22.61 -14.70 -12.84
N THR A 106 -21.86 -15.41 -13.69
CA THR A 106 -22.14 -16.81 -14.03
C THR A 106 -21.21 -17.77 -13.26
N PRO A 107 -21.66 -19.00 -12.94
CA PRO A 107 -20.80 -20.02 -12.34
C PRO A 107 -19.55 -20.33 -13.16
N GLU A 108 -19.65 -20.28 -14.49
CA GLU A 108 -18.54 -20.50 -15.41
C GLU A 108 -17.50 -19.37 -15.33
N GLU A 109 -17.92 -18.11 -15.21
CA GLU A 109 -17.02 -16.99 -14.98
C GLU A 109 -16.39 -17.07 -13.59
N ILE A 110 -17.14 -17.48 -12.56
CA ILE A 110 -16.59 -17.67 -11.20
C ILE A 110 -15.50 -18.74 -11.21
N ALA A 111 -15.66 -19.81 -11.97
CA ALA A 111 -14.66 -20.87 -12.09
C ALA A 111 -13.39 -20.44 -12.86
N GLN A 112 -13.46 -19.35 -13.62
CA GLN A 112 -12.31 -18.81 -14.37
C GLN A 112 -11.45 -17.84 -13.56
N VAL A 113 -11.91 -17.39 -12.38
CA VAL A 113 -11.23 -16.43 -11.51
C VAL A 113 -10.53 -17.15 -10.36
#